data_AF-A0A0D1YWL1-F1
#
_entry.id   AF-A0A0D1YWL1-F1
#
_cell.length_a   1.000
_cell.length_b   1.000
_cell.length_c   1.000
_cell.angle_alpha   90.00
_cell.angle_beta   90.00
_cell.angle_gamma   90.00
#
_symmetry.space_group_name_H-M   'P 1'
#
loop_
_entity.id
_entity.type
_entity.pdbx_description
1 polymer ?
#
loop_
_entity_poly.entity_id
_entity_poly.type
_entity_poly.pdbx_seq_one_letter_code
_entity_poly.pdbx_strand_id
1 'polypeptide(L)'
;MEPYTAGSPPTDRLSYHIGSENGAVARMISSPASLCRFLWQPGVLSMSLFTLLAVFCGYYMLQQWPRQACKQAAKTFPFMELPPELRAEVLTYLLEPPIEAAKEHEFQPLRSRVSTYLFSFADDIAMRVHRLTGRIIAASDDNPIKRIARLFGVNWNSIGAALERHQQNKKLMQSPTYRHLTTMRLVSKAFGAEFFSTYLIHARPVFTLDASSPPLGDPFGIPKDYLPLVKNCTLRMIAKPGIVNAFDPRQASARDWTLRDAVFASMEQMTDLRNMTLTISACGNQLWNPVWLWHFTSQAFKESDVRAFKRIDFTMKEWNIRAPHHLARSANGRGWEWRCERGHLVMKDEEVQAVRAFSSSLYAKCRTCKRLHRLRSGGVVHNDDSDTSGDEWS
;
A
#
# COMPACT_ATOMS: atom_id res chain seq x y z
N MET A 1 1.82 -51.00 29.53
CA MET A 1 1.32 -50.08 28.48
C MET A 1 0.19 -50.81 27.77
N GLU A 2 -1.03 -50.57 28.23
CA GLU A 2 -2.25 -51.11 27.63
C GLU A 2 -2.71 -50.26 26.43
N PRO A 3 -3.28 -50.84 25.37
CA PRO A 3 -3.78 -50.08 24.24
C PRO A 3 -5.24 -49.66 24.46
N TYR A 4 -5.51 -48.38 24.25
CA TYR A 4 -6.86 -47.79 24.23
C TYR A 4 -7.61 -48.21 22.96
N THR A 5 -8.77 -48.85 23.13
CA THR A 5 -9.76 -49.11 22.08
C THR A 5 -10.73 -47.94 21.99
N ALA A 6 -10.83 -47.35 20.78
CA ALA A 6 -11.77 -46.27 20.48
C ALA A 6 -13.17 -46.85 20.19
N GLY A 7 -14.15 -46.51 21.04
CA GLY A 7 -15.56 -46.81 20.81
C GLY A 7 -16.20 -45.83 19.83
N SER A 8 -16.85 -46.35 18.80
CA SER A 8 -17.69 -45.61 17.85
C SER A 8 -19.08 -45.29 18.46
N PRO A 9 -19.66 -44.11 18.20
CA PRO A 9 -20.96 -43.73 18.74
C PRO A 9 -22.13 -44.34 17.95
N PRO A 10 -23.31 -44.51 18.59
CA PRO A 10 -24.49 -45.11 17.97
C PRO A 10 -25.17 -44.11 17.02
N THR A 11 -25.48 -44.56 15.81
CA THR A 11 -26.35 -43.83 14.87
C THR A 11 -27.80 -44.20 15.13
N ASP A 12 -28.51 -43.35 15.88
CA ASP A 12 -29.96 -43.42 15.99
C ASP A 12 -30.62 -42.96 14.68
N ARG A 13 -31.28 -43.92 14.01
CA ARG A 13 -32.13 -43.71 12.83
C ARG A 13 -33.43 -43.03 13.25
N LEU A 14 -33.47 -41.70 13.13
CA LEU A 14 -34.72 -40.94 13.07
C LEU A 14 -35.35 -41.09 11.68
N SER A 15 -36.27 -42.04 11.54
CA SER A 15 -37.15 -42.16 10.37
C SER A 15 -38.21 -41.06 10.41
N TYR A 16 -37.97 -39.96 9.69
CA TYR A 16 -38.97 -38.93 9.44
C TYR A 16 -39.98 -39.43 8.42
N HIS A 17 -41.23 -39.60 8.86
CA HIS A 17 -42.39 -39.72 7.97
C HIS A 17 -42.63 -38.38 7.27
N ILE A 18 -42.08 -38.22 6.06
CA ILE A 18 -42.44 -37.12 5.16
C ILE A 18 -43.82 -37.44 4.59
N GLY A 19 -44.86 -36.89 5.22
CA GLY A 19 -46.23 -36.97 4.76
C GLY A 19 -46.42 -36.24 3.42
N SER A 20 -46.76 -37.01 2.38
CA SER A 20 -47.86 -36.87 1.41
C SER A 20 -48.24 -35.51 0.76
N GLU A 21 -47.76 -34.34 1.19
CA GLU A 21 -48.21 -33.05 0.62
C GLU A 21 -47.54 -32.71 -0.73
N ASN A 22 -46.37 -33.28 -1.00
CA ASN A 22 -45.64 -33.07 -2.26
C ASN A 22 -46.32 -33.71 -3.49
N GLY A 23 -47.26 -34.64 -3.28
CA GLY A 23 -47.94 -35.36 -4.37
C GLY A 23 -48.99 -34.53 -5.10
N ALA A 24 -49.50 -33.46 -4.49
CA ALA A 24 -50.48 -32.56 -5.11
C ALA A 24 -49.79 -31.54 -6.03
N VAL A 25 -48.66 -30.97 -5.58
CA VAL A 25 -47.88 -30.00 -6.37
C VAL A 25 -47.20 -30.67 -7.57
N ALA A 26 -46.64 -31.87 -7.39
CA ALA A 26 -46.02 -32.62 -8.48
C ALA A 26 -47.03 -33.00 -9.59
N ARG A 27 -48.28 -33.36 -9.22
CA ARG A 27 -49.35 -33.64 -10.19
C ARG A 27 -49.87 -32.39 -10.91
N MET A 28 -49.72 -31.22 -10.30
CA MET A 28 -50.10 -29.94 -10.91
C MET A 28 -49.09 -29.50 -11.99
N ILE A 29 -47.80 -29.80 -11.77
CA ILE A 29 -46.71 -29.48 -12.71
C ILE A 29 -46.66 -30.47 -13.89
N SER A 30 -47.12 -31.71 -13.73
CA SER A 30 -47.04 -32.73 -14.79
C SER A 30 -48.06 -32.59 -15.93
N SER A 31 -49.05 -31.69 -15.81
CA SER A 31 -50.04 -31.44 -16.85
C SER A 31 -49.73 -30.15 -17.61
N PRO A 32 -49.31 -30.21 -18.89
CA PRO A 32 -49.00 -29.01 -19.68
C PRO A 32 -50.21 -28.09 -19.87
N ALA A 33 -51.43 -28.65 -19.85
CA ALA A 33 -52.67 -27.87 -19.95
C ALA A 33 -52.95 -27.05 -18.68
N SER A 34 -52.66 -27.61 -17.50
CA SER A 34 -52.82 -26.93 -16.21
C SER A 34 -51.79 -25.83 -16.02
N LEU A 35 -50.54 -26.07 -16.43
CA LEU A 35 -49.48 -25.06 -16.46
C LEU A 35 -49.83 -23.89 -17.38
N CYS A 36 -50.36 -24.15 -18.58
CA CYS A 36 -50.76 -23.07 -19.49
C CYS A 36 -51.85 -22.19 -18.90
N ARG A 37 -52.86 -22.76 -18.24
CA ARG A 37 -53.93 -21.97 -17.59
C ARG A 37 -53.43 -21.15 -16.41
N PHE A 38 -52.51 -21.70 -15.62
CA PHE A 38 -51.92 -20.99 -14.48
C PHE A 38 -51.01 -19.84 -14.95
N LEU A 39 -50.19 -20.09 -15.99
CA LEU A 39 -49.31 -19.08 -16.59
C LEU A 39 -50.07 -17.96 -17.31
N TRP A 40 -51.33 -18.17 -17.71
CA TRP A 40 -52.16 -17.12 -18.34
C TRP A 40 -52.98 -16.28 -17.35
N GLN A 41 -52.85 -16.52 -16.04
CA GLN A 41 -53.45 -15.60 -15.07
C GLN A 41 -52.70 -14.25 -15.14
N PRO A 42 -53.41 -13.11 -15.30
CA PRO A 42 -52.78 -11.81 -15.49
C PRO A 42 -51.83 -11.42 -14.34
N GLY A 43 -52.10 -11.90 -13.11
CA GLY A 43 -51.20 -11.75 -11.97
C GLY A 43 -49.86 -12.48 -12.14
N VAL A 44 -49.87 -13.71 -12.65
CA VAL A 44 -48.67 -14.56 -12.79
C VAL A 44 -47.74 -14.03 -13.89
N LEU A 45 -48.31 -13.53 -15.00
CA LEU A 45 -47.53 -12.88 -16.06
C LEU A 45 -46.83 -11.61 -15.55
N SER A 46 -47.52 -10.79 -14.75
CA SER A 46 -46.89 -9.60 -14.17
C SER A 46 -45.73 -9.97 -13.22
N MET A 47 -45.94 -10.92 -12.31
CA MET A 47 -44.92 -11.33 -11.34
C MET A 47 -43.70 -11.99 -12.00
N SER A 48 -43.92 -12.80 -13.05
CA SER A 48 -42.83 -13.40 -13.83
C SER A 48 -42.04 -12.38 -14.65
N LEU A 49 -42.70 -11.37 -15.21
CA LEU A 49 -42.02 -10.25 -15.87
C LEU A 49 -41.17 -9.45 -14.87
N PHE A 50 -41.71 -9.17 -13.68
CA PHE A 50 -40.96 -8.46 -12.62
C PHE A 50 -39.75 -9.26 -12.13
N THR A 51 -39.86 -10.58 -11.95
CA THR A 51 -38.72 -11.40 -11.53
C THR A 51 -37.64 -11.47 -12.62
N LEU A 52 -38.03 -11.60 -13.89
CA LEU A 52 -37.08 -11.55 -15.01
C LEU A 52 -36.39 -10.18 -15.12
N LEU A 53 -37.15 -9.09 -14.95
CA LEU A 53 -36.59 -7.73 -14.95
C LEU A 53 -35.61 -7.54 -13.77
N ALA A 54 -35.94 -8.03 -12.58
CA ALA A 54 -35.07 -7.95 -11.41
C ALA A 54 -33.77 -8.76 -11.60
N VAL A 55 -33.86 -9.97 -12.18
CA VAL A 55 -32.67 -10.80 -12.51
C VAL A 55 -31.82 -10.11 -13.57
N PHE A 56 -32.45 -9.53 -14.61
CA PHE A 56 -31.73 -8.82 -15.66
C PHE A 56 -31.06 -7.54 -15.13
N CYS A 57 -31.75 -6.75 -14.31
CA CYS A 57 -31.18 -5.59 -13.62
C CYS A 57 -30.02 -6.00 -12.69
N GLY A 58 -30.18 -7.08 -11.92
CA GLY A 58 -29.11 -7.61 -11.06
C GLY A 58 -27.89 -8.07 -11.87
N TYR A 59 -28.10 -8.77 -12.97
CA TYR A 59 -27.03 -9.17 -13.90
C TYR A 59 -26.34 -7.95 -14.53
N TYR A 60 -27.11 -6.96 -14.96
CA TYR A 60 -26.58 -5.72 -15.54
C TYR A 60 -25.77 -4.92 -14.50
N MET A 61 -26.27 -4.81 -13.28
CA MET A 61 -25.55 -4.20 -12.16
C MET A 61 -24.25 -4.96 -11.85
N LEU A 62 -24.28 -6.29 -11.80
CA LEU A 62 -23.08 -7.13 -11.57
C LEU A 62 -22.05 -7.01 -12.71
N GLN A 63 -22.48 -6.82 -13.96
CA GLN A 63 -21.56 -6.54 -15.08
C GLN A 63 -21.02 -5.10 -15.06
N GLN A 64 -21.83 -4.13 -14.64
CA GLN A 64 -21.42 -2.73 -14.58
C GLN A 64 -20.57 -2.41 -13.35
N TRP A 65 -20.77 -3.11 -12.24
CA TRP A 65 -20.09 -2.86 -10.97
C TRP A 65 -18.56 -2.90 -11.10
N PRO A 66 -17.91 -3.89 -11.75
CA PRO A 66 -16.47 -3.88 -11.96
C PRO A 66 -15.98 -2.67 -12.78
N ARG A 67 -16.78 -2.22 -13.75
CA ARG A 67 -16.46 -1.08 -14.62
C ARG A 67 -16.60 0.25 -13.88
N GLN A 68 -17.61 0.38 -13.02
CA GLN A 68 -17.80 1.57 -12.19
C GLN A 68 -16.86 1.60 -10.98
N ALA A 69 -16.59 0.45 -10.35
CA ALA A 69 -15.60 0.32 -9.28
C ALA A 69 -14.18 0.64 -9.78
N CYS A 70 -13.81 0.27 -11.02
CA CYS A 70 -12.57 0.74 -11.63
C CYS A 70 -12.56 2.26 -11.86
N LYS A 71 -13.71 2.87 -12.23
CA LYS A 71 -13.82 4.34 -12.41
C LYS A 71 -13.84 5.10 -11.07
N GLN A 72 -14.37 4.50 -10.00
CA GLN A 72 -14.38 5.09 -8.65
C GLN A 72 -13.08 4.85 -7.89
N ALA A 73 -12.40 3.72 -8.10
CA ALA A 73 -11.01 3.53 -7.67
C ALA A 73 -10.05 4.50 -8.40
N ALA A 74 -10.47 5.06 -9.53
CA ALA A 74 -9.80 6.14 -10.25
C ALA A 74 -10.32 7.55 -9.89
N LYS A 75 -11.22 7.70 -8.92
CA LYS A 75 -11.41 9.02 -8.29
C LYS A 75 -10.14 9.30 -7.49
N THR A 76 -9.22 9.94 -8.18
CA THR A 76 -8.05 10.59 -7.62
C THR A 76 -8.45 11.27 -6.33
N PHE A 77 -7.74 10.95 -5.24
CA PHE A 77 -7.89 11.62 -3.95
C PHE A 77 -8.02 13.13 -4.19
N PRO A 78 -8.89 13.90 -3.51
CA PRO A 78 -9.09 15.34 -3.82
C PRO A 78 -7.78 16.14 -3.84
N PHE A 79 -6.78 15.69 -3.08
CA PHE A 79 -5.41 16.19 -3.14
C PHE A 79 -4.76 16.07 -4.53
N MET A 80 -4.98 14.96 -5.24
CA MET A 80 -4.49 14.72 -6.60
C MET A 80 -5.20 15.56 -7.67
N GLU A 81 -6.35 16.15 -7.34
CA GLU A 81 -7.05 17.12 -8.20
C GLU A 81 -6.47 18.54 -8.05
N LEU A 82 -5.63 18.79 -7.04
CA LEU A 82 -4.92 20.05 -6.92
C LEU A 82 -3.90 20.22 -8.06
N PRO A 83 -3.74 21.46 -8.58
CA PRO A 83 -2.64 21.81 -9.48
C PRO A 83 -1.29 21.32 -8.94
N PRO A 84 -0.38 20.85 -9.81
CA PRO A 84 0.91 20.30 -9.40
C PRO A 84 1.72 21.26 -8.51
N GLU A 85 1.58 22.58 -8.68
CA GLU A 85 2.24 23.59 -7.85
C GLU A 85 1.74 23.54 -6.39
N LEU A 86 0.42 23.47 -6.19
CA LEU A 86 -0.19 23.39 -4.86
C LEU A 86 0.06 22.04 -4.19
N ARG A 87 0.15 20.95 -4.95
CA ARG A 87 0.52 19.65 -4.39
C ARG A 87 1.96 19.63 -3.89
N ALA A 88 2.88 20.17 -4.69
CA ALA A 88 4.28 20.30 -4.30
C ALA A 88 4.40 21.17 -3.04
N GLU A 89 3.69 22.30 -3.01
CA GLU A 89 3.70 23.23 -1.87
C GLU A 89 3.10 22.61 -0.60
N VAL A 90 1.95 21.94 -0.68
CA VAL A 90 1.37 21.23 0.47
C VAL A 90 2.25 20.08 0.93
N LEU A 91 2.91 19.35 0.01
CA LEU A 91 3.90 18.32 0.36
C LEU A 91 5.12 18.93 1.03
N THR A 92 5.62 20.08 0.55
CA THR A 92 6.72 20.81 1.19
C THR A 92 6.33 21.22 2.61
N TYR A 93 5.14 21.78 2.82
CA TYR A 93 4.67 22.17 4.17
C TYR A 93 4.34 20.97 5.08
N LEU A 94 3.92 19.83 4.54
CA LEU A 94 3.63 18.62 5.32
C LEU A 94 4.89 17.81 5.64
N LEU A 95 5.89 17.82 4.76
CA LEU A 95 7.09 16.99 4.86
C LEU A 95 8.29 17.75 5.44
N GLU A 96 8.39 19.06 5.26
CA GLU A 96 9.42 19.83 5.96
C GLU A 96 9.02 20.04 7.42
N PRO A 97 9.83 19.59 8.39
CA PRO A 97 9.64 20.03 9.77
C PRO A 97 9.76 21.56 9.78
N PRO A 98 8.93 22.28 10.56
CA PRO A 98 9.02 23.73 10.61
C PRO A 98 10.44 24.09 11.06
N ILE A 99 11.25 24.59 10.13
CA ILE A 99 12.54 25.20 10.43
C ILE A 99 12.17 26.44 11.23
N GLU A 100 12.39 26.38 12.54
CA GLU A 100 12.10 27.50 13.41
C GLU A 100 12.86 28.74 12.94
N ALA A 101 12.11 29.83 12.73
CA ALA A 101 12.53 31.23 12.83
C ALA A 101 13.13 32.00 11.62
N ALA A 102 13.17 31.51 10.37
CA ALA A 102 13.90 32.27 9.34
C ALA A 102 13.11 33.28 8.46
N LYS A 103 11.80 33.15 8.22
CA LYS A 103 11.11 34.04 7.25
C LYS A 103 9.66 34.35 7.59
N GLU A 104 9.41 35.10 8.66
CA GLU A 104 8.05 35.49 9.05
C GLU A 104 7.45 36.64 8.19
N HIS A 105 8.27 37.31 7.37
CA HIS A 105 7.86 38.52 6.63
C HIS A 105 7.25 38.29 5.23
N GLU A 106 7.26 37.07 4.69
CA GLU A 106 6.81 36.82 3.29
C GLU A 106 5.36 36.26 3.19
N PHE A 107 4.69 36.01 4.32
CA PHE A 107 3.49 35.17 4.39
C PHE A 107 2.13 35.90 4.40
N GLN A 108 2.10 37.21 4.13
CA GLN A 108 0.87 38.02 4.17
C GLN A 108 -0.21 37.65 3.12
N PRO A 109 0.09 37.37 1.84
CA PRO A 109 -0.97 37.15 0.84
C PRO A 109 -1.61 35.76 0.89
N LEU A 110 -0.97 34.76 1.50
CA LEU A 110 -1.53 33.39 1.64
C LEU A 110 -2.59 33.29 2.76
N ARG A 111 -2.52 34.14 3.79
CA ARG A 111 -3.45 34.13 4.93
C ARG A 111 -4.90 34.39 4.54
N SER A 112 -5.17 35.17 3.49
CA SER A 112 -6.54 35.57 3.11
C SER A 112 -7.33 34.46 2.41
N ARG A 113 -6.67 33.50 1.75
CA ARG A 113 -7.35 32.48 0.93
C ARG A 113 -7.72 31.22 1.70
N VAL A 114 -6.96 30.87 2.73
CA VAL A 114 -7.20 29.68 3.58
C VAL A 114 -8.08 30.01 4.79
N SER A 115 -8.08 31.27 5.21
CA SER A 115 -8.90 31.80 6.31
C SER A 115 -10.40 31.59 6.10
N THR A 116 -10.94 31.77 4.90
CA THR A 116 -12.40 31.78 4.73
C THR A 116 -13.09 30.44 5.00
N TYR A 117 -12.37 29.30 4.91
CA TYR A 117 -12.95 27.96 5.11
C TYR A 117 -12.82 27.41 6.53
N LEU A 118 -11.87 27.89 7.34
CA LEU A 118 -11.56 27.32 8.67
C LEU A 118 -12.18 28.11 9.84
N PHE A 119 -12.68 29.33 9.60
CA PHE A 119 -13.20 30.20 10.65
C PHE A 119 -14.58 29.76 11.21
N SER A 120 -15.42 29.05 10.45
CA SER A 120 -16.76 28.68 10.96
C SER A 120 -16.77 27.54 11.98
N PHE A 121 -15.68 26.77 12.09
CA PHE A 121 -15.60 25.59 12.97
C PHE A 121 -14.85 25.87 14.29
N ALA A 122 -13.94 26.84 14.30
CA ALA A 122 -13.10 27.15 15.46
C ALA A 122 -13.78 28.06 16.50
N ASP A 123 -14.68 28.95 16.06
CA ASP A 123 -15.35 29.92 16.95
C ASP A 123 -16.36 29.28 17.91
N ASP A 124 -17.00 28.16 17.54
CA ASP A 124 -18.00 27.49 18.37
C ASP A 124 -17.39 26.74 19.58
N ILE A 125 -16.15 26.26 19.45
CA ILE A 125 -15.44 25.51 20.51
C ILE A 125 -14.78 26.47 21.50
N ALA A 126 -14.23 27.60 21.03
CA ALA A 126 -13.56 28.60 21.87
C ALA A 126 -14.53 29.28 22.87
N MET A 127 -15.77 29.51 22.46
CA MET A 127 -16.82 30.13 23.28
C MET A 127 -17.32 29.25 24.44
N ARG A 128 -17.19 27.92 24.34
CA ARG A 128 -17.61 26.98 25.39
C ARG A 128 -16.57 26.82 26.50
N VAL A 129 -15.28 26.93 26.17
CA VAL A 129 -14.18 26.75 27.14
C VAL A 129 -13.96 28.01 27.99
N HIS A 130 -14.19 29.20 27.44
CA HIS A 130 -14.01 30.46 28.17
C HIS A 130 -15.02 30.66 29.31
N ARG A 131 -16.25 30.12 29.17
CA ARG A 131 -17.29 30.17 30.23
C ARG A 131 -16.97 29.30 31.45
N LEU A 132 -16.08 28.30 31.33
CA LEU A 132 -15.75 27.36 32.40
C LEU A 132 -14.58 27.81 33.30
N THR A 133 -13.74 28.74 32.83
CA THR A 133 -12.46 29.06 33.50
C THR A 133 -12.44 30.41 34.22
N GLY A 134 -13.47 31.24 34.06
CA GLY A 134 -13.49 32.63 34.53
C GLY A 134 -13.81 32.89 36.01
N ARG A 135 -13.94 31.87 36.88
CA ARG A 135 -14.51 32.07 38.25
C ARG A 135 -13.61 31.79 39.45
N ILE A 136 -12.34 31.39 39.30
CA ILE A 136 -11.59 30.84 40.45
C ILE A 136 -10.48 31.76 41.02
N ILE A 137 -10.07 32.85 40.39
CA ILE A 137 -8.89 33.59 40.87
C ILE A 137 -9.11 35.10 40.87
N ALA A 138 -9.77 35.61 41.91
CA ALA A 138 -9.63 37.00 42.33
C ALA A 138 -10.09 37.16 43.80
N ALA A 139 -9.12 37.27 44.72
CA ALA A 139 -9.14 38.08 45.97
C ALA A 139 -8.36 37.42 47.11
N SER A 140 -7.12 37.84 47.36
CA SER A 140 -6.50 37.89 48.71
C SER A 140 -5.12 38.55 48.63
N ASP A 141 -4.92 39.63 49.37
CA ASP A 141 -3.72 40.49 49.35
C ASP A 141 -2.54 39.99 50.21
N ASP A 142 -2.65 38.80 50.82
CA ASP A 142 -1.56 38.22 51.62
C ASP A 142 -1.06 36.92 50.98
N ASN A 143 -0.24 37.05 49.94
CA ASN A 143 0.14 35.91 49.09
C ASN A 143 1.08 34.95 49.85
N PRO A 144 0.61 33.74 50.25
CA PRO A 144 1.38 32.79 51.06
C PRO A 144 2.71 32.38 50.42
N ILE A 145 2.83 32.53 49.10
CA ILE A 145 4.03 32.24 48.32
C ILE A 145 5.21 33.15 48.74
N LYS A 146 4.96 34.42 49.11
CA LYS A 146 6.00 35.33 49.63
C LYS A 146 6.55 34.91 50.99
N ARG A 147 5.76 34.17 51.78
CA ARG A 147 6.16 33.66 53.10
C ARG A 147 7.01 32.40 52.94
N ILE A 148 6.61 31.52 52.01
CA ILE A 148 7.32 30.29 51.66
C ILE A 148 8.71 30.61 51.06
N ALA A 149 8.81 31.54 50.11
CA ALA A 149 10.10 31.89 49.51
C ALA A 149 11.12 32.44 50.53
N ARG A 150 10.65 33.16 51.56
CA ARG A 150 11.48 33.62 52.68
C ARG A 150 11.97 32.47 53.56
N LEU A 151 11.16 31.43 53.77
CA LEU A 151 11.55 30.25 54.55
C LEU A 151 12.65 29.43 53.86
N PHE A 152 12.72 29.44 52.53
CA PHE A 152 13.71 28.67 51.76
C PHE A 152 14.94 29.48 51.33
N GLY A 153 15.10 30.73 51.78
CA GLY A 153 16.24 31.59 51.42
C GLY A 153 16.33 31.93 49.94
N VAL A 154 15.25 31.78 49.17
CA VAL A 154 15.24 32.04 47.73
C VAL A 154 15.00 33.52 47.49
N ASN A 155 15.88 34.17 46.72
CA ASN A 155 15.76 35.58 46.38
C ASN A 155 14.46 35.83 45.60
N TRP A 156 13.55 36.58 46.21
CA TRP A 156 12.24 36.91 45.65
C TRP A 156 12.35 37.63 44.30
N ASN A 157 13.42 38.40 44.07
CA ASN A 157 13.62 39.10 42.80
C ASN A 157 13.92 38.13 41.65
N SER A 158 14.60 37.02 41.92
CA SER A 158 14.84 35.95 40.92
C SER A 158 13.56 35.18 40.60
N ILE A 159 12.71 34.93 41.61
CA ILE A 159 11.38 34.33 41.43
C ILE A 159 10.47 35.30 40.66
N GLY A 160 10.51 36.60 40.98
CA GLY A 160 9.78 37.65 40.29
C GLY A 160 10.11 37.69 38.80
N ALA A 161 11.41 37.74 38.46
CA ALA A 161 11.85 37.73 37.06
C ALA A 161 11.53 36.41 36.32
N ALA A 162 11.51 35.27 37.02
CA ALA A 162 11.07 34.00 36.44
C ALA A 162 9.55 33.96 36.23
N LEU A 163 8.77 34.50 37.17
CA LEU A 163 7.32 34.59 37.10
C LEU A 163 6.87 35.60 36.04
N GLU A 164 7.56 36.72 35.89
CA GLU A 164 7.35 37.69 34.81
C GLU A 164 7.66 37.06 33.45
N ARG A 165 8.78 36.36 33.28
CA ARG A 165 9.07 35.59 32.07
C ARG A 165 7.99 34.55 31.79
N HIS A 166 7.50 33.84 32.81
CA HIS A 166 6.41 32.88 32.67
C HIS A 166 5.08 33.56 32.31
N GLN A 167 4.75 34.71 32.91
CA GLN A 167 3.55 35.48 32.58
C GLN A 167 3.63 36.09 31.17
N GLN A 168 4.81 36.53 30.75
CA GLN A 168 5.07 37.06 29.42
C GLN A 168 5.01 35.96 28.37
N ASN A 169 5.57 34.78 28.64
CA ASN A 169 5.38 33.58 27.83
C ASN A 169 3.90 33.14 27.81
N LYS A 170 3.18 33.23 28.93
CA LYS A 170 1.74 32.95 28.98
C LYS A 170 0.94 33.94 28.14
N LYS A 171 1.29 35.24 28.16
CA LYS A 171 0.68 36.27 27.28
C LYS A 171 1.02 36.04 25.81
N LEU A 172 2.26 35.68 25.49
CA LEU A 172 2.69 35.27 24.14
C LEU A 172 1.93 34.02 23.66
N MET A 173 1.75 33.01 24.52
CA MET A 173 0.94 31.82 24.22
C MET A 173 -0.56 32.10 24.14
N GLN A 174 -1.03 33.18 24.76
CA GLN A 174 -2.40 33.68 24.64
C GLN A 174 -2.58 34.60 23.44
N SER A 175 -1.51 35.00 22.74
CA SER A 175 -1.62 35.75 21.50
C SER A 175 -2.47 34.97 20.50
N PRO A 176 -3.45 35.61 19.84
CA PRO A 176 -4.22 35.00 18.76
C PRO A 176 -3.32 34.35 17.69
N THR A 177 -2.17 34.96 17.42
CA THR A 177 -1.19 34.47 16.45
C THR A 177 -0.55 33.15 16.89
N TYR A 178 -0.14 33.04 18.16
CA TYR A 178 0.46 31.81 18.68
C TYR A 178 -0.54 30.67 18.73
N ARG A 179 -1.79 30.96 19.15
CA ARG A 179 -2.89 29.99 19.11
C ARG A 179 -3.14 29.51 17.68
N HIS A 180 -3.21 30.44 16.72
CA HIS A 180 -3.40 30.10 15.31
C HIS A 180 -2.28 29.20 14.77
N LEU A 181 -1.01 29.53 15.03
CA LEU A 181 0.13 28.72 14.60
C LEU A 181 0.12 27.33 15.24
N THR A 182 -0.22 27.25 16.53
CA THR A 182 -0.34 25.97 17.25
C THR A 182 -1.48 25.12 16.67
N THR A 183 -2.65 25.72 16.44
CA THR A 183 -3.79 25.04 15.83
C THR A 183 -3.46 24.58 14.41
N MET A 184 -2.84 25.41 13.57
CA MET A 184 -2.41 25.02 12.23
C MET A 184 -1.41 23.87 12.27
N ARG A 185 -0.45 23.88 13.20
CA ARG A 185 0.49 22.77 13.41
C ARG A 185 -0.22 21.48 13.84
N LEU A 186 -1.21 21.56 14.73
CA LEU A 186 -1.98 20.40 15.17
C LEU A 186 -2.86 19.84 14.04
N VAL A 187 -3.55 20.70 13.30
CA VAL A 187 -4.35 20.32 12.13
C VAL A 187 -3.47 19.71 11.05
N SER A 188 -2.30 20.30 10.78
CA SER A 188 -1.33 19.75 9.84
C SER A 188 -0.82 18.37 10.26
N LYS A 189 -0.55 18.17 11.56
CA LYS A 189 -0.16 16.85 12.09
C LYS A 189 -1.29 15.82 11.98
N ALA A 190 -2.51 16.20 12.35
CA ALA A 190 -3.67 15.32 12.27
C ALA A 190 -3.98 14.93 10.82
N PHE A 191 -4.00 15.93 9.92
CA PHE A 191 -4.17 15.71 8.49
C PHE A 191 -3.04 14.84 7.92
N GLY A 192 -1.79 15.08 8.31
CA GLY A 192 -0.66 14.24 7.93
C GLY A 192 -0.88 12.78 8.35
N ALA A 193 -1.28 12.54 9.60
CA ALA A 193 -1.54 11.19 10.10
C ALA A 193 -2.70 10.48 9.37
N GLU A 194 -3.81 11.19 9.12
CA GLU A 194 -4.94 10.66 8.36
C GLU A 194 -4.58 10.41 6.89
N PHE A 195 -3.82 11.33 6.29
CA PHE A 195 -3.33 11.17 4.92
C PHE A 195 -2.41 9.96 4.80
N PHE A 196 -1.40 9.83 5.65
CA PHE A 196 -0.47 8.71 5.63
C PHE A 196 -1.18 7.38 5.88
N SER A 197 -2.07 7.31 6.87
CA SER A 197 -2.84 6.08 7.12
C SER A 197 -3.70 5.69 5.91
N THR A 198 -4.44 6.63 5.35
CA THR A 198 -5.29 6.38 4.17
C THR A 198 -4.44 6.00 2.94
N TYR A 199 -3.35 6.72 2.70
CA TYR A 199 -2.43 6.46 1.59
C TYR A 199 -1.81 5.08 1.72
N LEU A 200 -1.27 4.68 2.88
CA LEU A 200 -0.60 3.38 3.03
C LEU A 200 -1.58 2.19 3.00
N ILE A 201 -2.84 2.40 3.39
CA ILE A 201 -3.89 1.38 3.32
C ILE A 201 -4.35 1.14 1.88
N HIS A 202 -4.54 2.21 1.11
CA HIS A 202 -5.20 2.14 -0.20
C HIS A 202 -4.25 2.26 -1.39
N ALA A 203 -3.16 2.99 -1.25
CA ALA A 203 -2.17 3.14 -2.29
C ALA A 203 -1.19 1.95 -2.31
N ARG A 204 -0.42 1.88 -3.38
CA ARG A 204 0.70 0.97 -3.53
C ARG A 204 1.98 1.80 -3.57
N PRO A 205 2.53 2.23 -2.42
CA PRO A 205 3.73 3.04 -2.39
C PRO A 205 4.87 2.37 -3.17
N VAL A 206 5.64 3.19 -3.87
CA VAL A 206 6.83 2.78 -4.60
C VAL A 206 8.05 3.36 -3.89
N PHE A 207 8.85 2.50 -3.29
CA PHE A 207 10.07 2.88 -2.59
C PHE A 207 11.24 2.67 -3.51
N THR A 208 12.06 3.69 -3.70
CA THR A 208 13.21 3.61 -4.60
C THR A 208 14.48 3.62 -3.76
N LEU A 209 15.25 2.53 -3.86
CA LEU A 209 16.54 2.37 -3.20
C LEU A 209 17.65 2.39 -4.23
N ASP A 210 18.73 3.08 -3.91
CA ASP A 210 19.98 2.99 -4.66
C ASP A 210 20.84 1.88 -4.06
N ALA A 211 20.99 0.76 -4.76
CA ALA A 211 21.80 -0.37 -4.31
C ALA A 211 23.28 -0.01 -4.17
N SER A 212 23.72 1.02 -4.90
CA SER A 212 25.11 1.50 -4.89
C SER A 212 25.38 2.46 -3.71
N SER A 213 24.33 2.96 -3.04
CA SER A 213 24.41 3.91 -1.93
C SER A 213 23.34 3.58 -0.90
N PRO A 214 23.58 2.57 -0.03
CA PRO A 214 22.59 2.17 0.97
C PRO A 214 22.22 3.37 1.86
N PRO A 215 20.93 3.55 2.18
CA PRO A 215 20.50 4.65 3.03
C PRO A 215 21.11 4.50 4.43
N LEU A 216 21.49 5.62 5.04
CA LEU A 216 22.00 5.67 6.43
C LEU A 216 20.91 5.41 7.49
N GLY A 217 19.65 5.23 7.08
CA GLY A 217 18.50 5.05 7.95
C GLY A 217 17.50 4.04 7.40
N ASP A 218 16.21 4.19 7.77
CA ASP A 218 15.15 3.30 7.29
C ASP A 218 15.06 3.32 5.75
N PRO A 219 15.16 2.18 5.05
CA PRO A 219 15.10 2.13 3.60
C PRO A 219 13.78 2.63 3.02
N PHE A 220 12.69 2.61 3.78
CA PHE A 220 11.38 3.03 3.28
C PHE A 220 11.10 4.52 3.51
N GLY A 221 11.85 5.18 4.41
CA GLY A 221 11.62 6.57 4.79
C GLY A 221 10.25 6.78 5.45
N ILE A 222 9.66 5.73 6.04
CA ILE A 222 8.34 5.81 6.69
C ILE A 222 8.56 5.84 8.21
N PRO A 223 7.88 6.72 8.95
CA PRO A 223 7.93 6.67 10.41
C PRO A 223 7.41 5.32 10.91
N LYS A 224 8.11 4.72 11.88
CA LYS A 224 7.87 3.33 12.33
C LYS A 224 6.40 3.04 12.71
N ASP A 225 5.71 4.02 13.26
CA ASP A 225 4.30 3.91 13.68
C ASP A 225 3.34 3.61 12.51
N TYR A 226 3.74 3.90 11.27
CA TYR A 226 2.91 3.68 10.08
C TYR A 226 3.32 2.43 9.27
N LEU A 227 4.47 1.80 9.56
CA LEU A 227 4.90 0.57 8.87
C LEU A 227 3.86 -0.57 8.93
N PRO A 228 3.17 -0.82 10.07
CA PRO A 228 2.14 -1.86 10.15
C PRO A 228 0.95 -1.65 9.21
N LEU A 229 0.73 -0.41 8.72
CA LEU A 229 -0.39 -0.09 7.83
C LEU A 229 -0.12 -0.45 6.37
N VAL A 230 1.15 -0.75 6.01
CA VAL A 230 1.56 -1.03 4.63
C VAL A 230 1.11 -2.43 4.22
N LYS A 231 0.07 -2.50 3.37
CA LYS A 231 -0.48 -3.79 2.89
C LYS A 231 0.11 -4.24 1.56
N ASN A 232 0.38 -3.28 0.67
CA ASN A 232 0.90 -3.54 -0.66
C ASN A 232 1.96 -2.51 -1.00
N CYS A 233 3.11 -2.92 -1.53
CA CYS A 233 4.13 -1.97 -1.97
C CYS A 233 4.95 -2.48 -3.16
N THR A 234 5.70 -1.57 -3.76
CA THR A 234 6.70 -1.88 -4.77
C THR A 234 8.04 -1.36 -4.27
N LEU A 235 9.03 -2.24 -4.17
CA LEU A 235 10.40 -1.86 -3.90
C LEU A 235 11.15 -1.82 -5.22
N ARG A 236 11.61 -0.64 -5.63
CA ARG A 236 12.42 -0.42 -6.80
C ARG A 236 13.88 -0.29 -6.38
N MET A 237 14.69 -1.29 -6.68
CA MET A 237 16.14 -1.21 -6.50
C MET A 237 16.77 -0.71 -7.79
N ILE A 238 17.41 0.44 -7.74
CA ILE A 238 18.20 0.99 -8.84
C ILE A 238 19.65 0.74 -8.48
N ALA A 239 20.44 0.21 -9.40
CA ALA A 239 21.88 0.21 -9.21
C ALA A 239 22.50 1.03 -10.32
N LYS A 240 23.25 2.05 -9.90
CA LYS A 240 24.02 2.91 -10.81
C LYS A 240 25.46 2.39 -10.85
N PRO A 241 26.09 2.39 -12.04
CA PRO A 241 27.53 2.13 -12.11
C PRO A 241 28.23 3.11 -11.15
N GLY A 242 28.99 2.56 -10.22
CA GLY A 242 29.66 3.35 -9.21
C GLY A 242 30.62 4.34 -9.83
N ILE A 243 30.49 5.62 -9.44
CA ILE A 243 31.66 6.48 -9.31
C ILE A 243 32.52 5.84 -8.20
N VAL A 244 33.85 5.83 -8.35
CA VAL A 244 34.84 5.17 -7.48
C VAL A 244 34.37 5.07 -6.00
N ASN A 245 34.35 3.85 -5.44
CA ASN A 245 33.88 3.44 -4.10
C ASN A 245 32.39 3.06 -3.93
N ALA A 246 31.57 3.07 -4.97
CA ALA A 246 30.20 2.55 -4.83
C ALA A 246 30.20 1.02 -4.70
N PHE A 247 29.26 0.51 -3.89
CA PHE A 247 29.09 -0.93 -3.67
C PHE A 247 28.81 -1.67 -4.99
N ASP A 248 29.58 -2.72 -5.27
CA ASP A 248 29.36 -3.57 -6.44
C ASP A 248 28.54 -4.82 -6.04
N PRO A 249 27.26 -4.91 -6.43
CA PRO A 249 26.42 -6.05 -6.09
C PRO A 249 26.92 -7.38 -6.68
N ARG A 250 27.88 -7.37 -7.62
CA ARG A 250 28.56 -8.58 -8.10
C ARG A 250 29.51 -9.18 -7.06
N GLN A 251 30.03 -8.35 -6.17
CA GLN A 251 30.93 -8.75 -5.08
C GLN A 251 30.16 -9.10 -3.81
N ALA A 252 28.87 -8.76 -3.76
CA ALA A 252 27.99 -9.15 -2.67
C ALA A 252 27.83 -10.66 -2.68
N SER A 253 28.42 -11.33 -1.68
CA SER A 253 27.91 -12.64 -1.31
C SER A 253 26.43 -12.44 -0.89
N ALA A 254 25.57 -13.42 -1.13
CA ALA A 254 24.17 -13.32 -0.73
C ALA A 254 24.03 -12.96 0.76
N ARG A 255 25.02 -13.30 1.61
CA ARG A 255 24.99 -13.08 3.06
C ARG A 255 25.52 -11.73 3.52
N ASP A 256 26.35 -11.04 2.73
CA ASP A 256 27.05 -9.83 3.17
C ASP A 256 26.40 -8.53 2.65
N TRP A 257 25.11 -8.59 2.31
CA TRP A 257 24.43 -7.44 1.73
C TRP A 257 23.62 -6.65 2.77
N THR A 258 24.26 -5.67 3.39
CA THR A 258 23.67 -4.83 4.44
C THR A 258 22.35 -4.15 4.04
N LEU A 259 22.21 -3.71 2.78
CA LEU A 259 20.98 -3.11 2.27
C LEU A 259 19.81 -4.09 2.31
N ARG A 260 20.05 -5.35 1.91
CA ARG A 260 19.04 -6.41 1.94
C ARG A 260 18.57 -6.64 3.37
N ASP A 261 19.52 -6.73 4.31
CA ASP A 261 19.21 -7.00 5.71
C ASP A 261 18.42 -5.83 6.33
N ALA A 262 18.78 -4.58 6.01
CA ALA A 262 18.01 -3.41 6.42
C ALA A 262 16.58 -3.41 5.85
N VAL A 263 16.42 -3.80 4.58
CA VAL A 263 15.10 -3.94 3.96
C VAL A 263 14.27 -5.01 4.67
N PHE A 264 14.84 -6.17 4.97
CA PHE A 264 14.12 -7.23 5.68
C PHE A 264 13.77 -6.82 7.12
N ALA A 265 14.69 -6.21 7.86
CA ALA A 265 14.44 -5.72 9.21
C ALA A 265 13.30 -4.68 9.27
N SER A 266 13.18 -3.81 8.26
CA SER A 266 12.05 -2.89 8.15
C SER A 266 10.77 -3.57 7.69
N MET A 267 10.86 -4.61 6.85
CA MET A 267 9.69 -5.40 6.44
C MET A 267 9.10 -6.26 7.56
N GLU A 268 9.91 -6.72 8.52
CA GLU A 268 9.41 -7.42 9.71
C GLU A 268 8.47 -6.55 10.54
N GLN A 269 8.60 -5.23 10.46
CA GLN A 269 7.70 -4.27 11.11
C GLN A 269 6.38 -4.06 10.32
N MET A 270 6.29 -4.52 9.07
CA MET A 270 5.09 -4.42 8.22
C MET A 270 4.20 -5.66 8.40
N THR A 271 3.51 -5.75 9.53
CA THR A 271 2.79 -6.97 9.96
C THR A 271 1.61 -7.38 9.06
N ASP A 272 0.98 -6.45 8.33
CA ASP A 272 -0.10 -6.74 7.36
C ASP A 272 0.37 -6.68 5.89
N LEU A 273 1.68 -6.81 5.63
CA LEU A 273 2.22 -6.80 4.27
C LEU A 273 1.81 -8.08 3.50
N ARG A 274 0.94 -7.93 2.50
CA ARG A 274 0.37 -9.04 1.71
C ARG A 274 1.05 -9.23 0.38
N ASN A 275 1.27 -8.12 -0.34
CA ASN A 275 1.82 -8.15 -1.69
C ASN A 275 2.95 -7.14 -1.86
N MET A 276 4.14 -7.66 -2.11
CA MET A 276 5.30 -6.87 -2.45
C MET A 276 5.83 -7.29 -3.82
N THR A 277 6.17 -6.28 -4.62
CA THR A 277 6.89 -6.47 -5.88
C THR A 277 8.25 -5.83 -5.79
N LEU A 278 9.28 -6.60 -6.09
CA LEU A 278 10.64 -6.10 -6.27
C LEU A 278 10.82 -5.74 -7.74
N THR A 279 11.29 -4.54 -8.04
CA THR A 279 11.66 -4.11 -9.38
C THR A 279 13.14 -3.80 -9.38
N ILE A 280 13.94 -4.59 -10.08
CA ILE A 280 15.38 -4.40 -10.17
C ILE A 280 15.66 -3.63 -11.46
N SER A 281 16.16 -2.41 -11.32
CA SER A 281 16.39 -1.47 -12.41
C SER A 281 17.88 -1.26 -12.59
N ALA A 282 18.41 -1.73 -13.72
CA ALA A 282 19.78 -1.44 -14.11
C ALA A 282 19.82 -0.12 -14.90
N CYS A 283 20.80 0.73 -14.62
CA CYS A 283 21.16 1.80 -15.53
C CYS A 283 22.04 1.23 -16.65
N GLY A 284 21.62 1.38 -17.91
CA GLY A 284 22.40 0.93 -19.06
C GLY A 284 23.72 1.69 -19.14
N ASN A 285 24.81 1.02 -18.79
CA ASN A 285 26.17 1.47 -19.05
C ASN A 285 26.90 0.31 -19.74
N GLN A 286 27.65 0.59 -20.79
CA GLN A 286 28.37 -0.41 -21.59
C GLN A 286 29.32 -1.29 -20.75
N LEU A 287 29.80 -0.77 -19.62
CA LEU A 287 30.70 -1.51 -18.72
C LEU A 287 29.95 -2.41 -17.71
N TRP A 288 28.63 -2.41 -17.73
CA TRP A 288 27.81 -3.06 -16.70
C TRP A 288 26.75 -3.97 -17.32
N ASN A 289 26.96 -5.28 -17.20
CA ASN A 289 25.98 -6.26 -17.63
C ASN A 289 24.81 -6.29 -16.63
N PRO A 290 23.60 -5.84 -17.00
CA PRO A 290 22.45 -5.76 -16.10
C PRO A 290 22.01 -7.13 -15.57
N VAL A 291 22.31 -8.21 -16.32
CA VAL A 291 21.94 -9.58 -15.96
C VAL A 291 22.61 -10.00 -14.65
N TRP A 292 23.85 -9.56 -14.39
CA TRP A 292 24.54 -9.88 -13.15
C TRP A 292 23.83 -9.24 -11.96
N LEU A 293 23.54 -7.94 -12.03
CA LEU A 293 22.77 -7.24 -10.99
C LEU A 293 21.42 -7.92 -10.73
N TRP A 294 20.68 -8.21 -11.80
CA TRP A 294 19.39 -8.89 -11.73
C TRP A 294 19.50 -10.26 -11.07
N HIS A 295 20.50 -11.05 -11.46
CA HIS A 295 20.77 -12.36 -10.88
C HIS A 295 21.03 -12.25 -9.38
N PHE A 296 22.11 -11.57 -8.96
CA PHE A 296 22.50 -11.52 -7.55
C PHE A 296 21.42 -10.90 -6.66
N THR A 297 20.80 -9.81 -7.13
CA THR A 297 19.71 -9.17 -6.37
C THR A 297 18.52 -10.11 -6.23
N SER A 298 18.12 -10.79 -7.31
CA SER A 298 17.01 -11.73 -7.22
C SER A 298 17.31 -12.91 -6.30
N GLN A 299 18.50 -13.52 -6.37
CA GLN A 299 18.87 -14.63 -5.48
C GLN A 299 18.80 -14.21 -4.01
N ALA A 300 19.41 -13.07 -3.67
CA ALA A 300 19.43 -12.56 -2.31
C ALA A 300 18.03 -12.31 -1.74
N PHE A 301 17.06 -11.91 -2.58
CA PHE A 301 15.67 -11.70 -2.15
C PHE A 301 14.80 -12.96 -2.21
N LYS A 302 15.11 -13.91 -3.11
CA LYS A 302 14.42 -15.21 -3.19
C LYS A 302 14.64 -16.05 -1.93
N GLU A 303 15.83 -15.98 -1.34
CA GLU A 303 16.22 -16.68 -0.10
C GLU A 303 15.43 -16.22 1.13
N SER A 304 14.69 -15.10 1.04
CA SER A 304 13.94 -14.60 2.18
C SER A 304 12.71 -15.43 2.50
N ASP A 305 12.49 -15.67 3.79
CA ASP A 305 11.25 -16.27 4.32
C ASP A 305 10.05 -15.34 4.18
N VAL A 306 10.26 -14.10 3.73
CA VAL A 306 9.20 -13.10 3.59
C VAL A 306 8.28 -13.46 2.43
N ARG A 307 7.19 -14.16 2.76
CA ARG A 307 6.16 -14.60 1.81
C ARG A 307 5.40 -13.47 1.12
N ALA A 308 5.57 -12.23 1.58
CA ALA A 308 4.98 -11.06 0.97
C ALA A 308 5.59 -10.75 -0.42
N PHE A 309 6.83 -11.15 -0.69
CA PHE A 309 7.39 -11.07 -2.04
C PHE A 309 6.68 -12.03 -2.98
N LYS A 310 5.86 -11.47 -3.87
CA LYS A 310 5.09 -12.23 -4.87
C LYS A 310 5.68 -12.17 -6.26
N ARG A 311 6.46 -11.12 -6.56
CA ARG A 311 6.93 -10.84 -7.92
C ARG A 311 8.26 -10.10 -7.91
N ILE A 312 9.15 -10.47 -8.81
CA ILE A 312 10.41 -9.78 -9.09
C ILE A 312 10.44 -9.44 -10.59
N ASP A 313 10.42 -8.14 -10.87
CA ASP A 313 10.50 -7.58 -12.22
C ASP A 313 11.92 -7.10 -12.51
N PHE A 314 12.36 -7.29 -13.74
CA PHE A 314 13.65 -6.86 -14.23
C PHE A 314 13.45 -5.77 -15.26
N THR A 315 14.10 -4.62 -15.05
CA THR A 315 13.95 -3.46 -15.92
C THR A 315 15.31 -2.85 -16.21
N MET A 316 15.47 -2.31 -17.42
CA MET A 316 16.62 -1.49 -17.76
C MET A 316 16.14 -0.24 -18.47
N LYS A 317 16.68 0.91 -18.06
CA LYS A 317 16.40 2.17 -18.73
C LYS A 317 17.02 2.14 -20.13
N GLU A 318 16.28 2.60 -21.14
CA GLU A 318 16.73 2.73 -22.54
C GLU A 318 16.96 1.41 -23.30
N TRP A 319 16.54 0.25 -22.77
CA TRP A 319 16.64 -1.01 -23.52
C TRP A 319 15.38 -1.28 -24.35
N ASN A 320 15.53 -1.31 -25.67
CA ASN A 320 14.46 -1.65 -26.62
C ASN A 320 14.39 -3.15 -26.96
N ILE A 321 15.12 -4.00 -26.25
CA ILE A 321 15.00 -5.46 -26.42
C ILE A 321 13.66 -5.92 -25.85
N ARG A 322 13.16 -7.05 -26.37
CA ARG A 322 12.01 -7.80 -25.84
C ARG A 322 11.97 -7.75 -24.32
N ALA A 323 10.81 -7.38 -23.78
CA ALA A 323 10.58 -7.34 -22.33
C ALA A 323 11.01 -8.66 -21.67
N PRO A 324 11.88 -8.61 -20.65
CA PRO A 324 12.34 -9.81 -19.95
C PRO A 324 11.17 -10.49 -19.24
N HIS A 325 11.28 -11.79 -19.02
CA HIS A 325 10.35 -12.49 -18.12
C HIS A 325 10.53 -11.99 -16.69
N HIS A 326 9.51 -12.17 -15.86
CA HIS A 326 9.57 -11.87 -14.44
C HIS A 326 9.50 -13.15 -13.63
N LEU A 327 10.02 -13.11 -12.40
CA LEU A 327 9.81 -14.17 -11.43
C LEU A 327 8.52 -13.91 -10.67
N ALA A 328 7.69 -14.93 -10.53
CA ALA A 328 6.52 -14.91 -9.69
C ALA A 328 6.59 -16.05 -8.68
N ARG A 329 6.14 -15.81 -7.45
CA ARG A 329 6.03 -16.89 -6.46
C ARG A 329 4.95 -17.85 -6.94
N SER A 330 5.23 -19.16 -6.90
CA SER A 330 4.29 -20.19 -7.31
C SER A 330 3.01 -20.13 -6.47
N ALA A 331 1.89 -20.60 -7.02
CA ALA A 331 0.59 -20.59 -6.34
C ALA A 331 0.59 -21.36 -5.01
N ASN A 332 1.46 -22.38 -4.89
CA ASN A 332 1.66 -23.14 -3.66
C ASN A 332 2.50 -22.41 -2.60
N GLY A 333 3.09 -21.25 -2.96
CA GLY A 333 3.97 -20.47 -2.11
C GLY A 333 5.35 -21.07 -1.82
N ARG A 334 5.70 -22.25 -2.36
CA ARG A 334 6.94 -23.00 -2.04
C ARG A 334 8.04 -22.91 -3.10
N GLY A 335 7.98 -21.94 -4.00
CA GLY A 335 9.02 -21.75 -5.00
C GLY A 335 8.74 -20.57 -5.92
N TRP A 336 9.63 -20.39 -6.89
CA TRP A 336 9.54 -19.34 -7.88
C TRP A 336 9.34 -19.93 -9.27
N GLU A 337 8.68 -19.17 -10.14
CA GLU A 337 8.37 -19.56 -11.51
C GLU A 337 8.66 -18.38 -12.43
N TRP A 338 9.28 -18.67 -13.57
CA TRP A 338 9.47 -17.70 -14.65
C TRP A 338 8.16 -17.53 -15.41
N ARG A 339 7.71 -16.29 -15.54
CA ARG A 339 6.49 -15.94 -16.25
C ARG A 339 6.74 -14.84 -17.27
N CYS A 340 6.08 -14.97 -18.42
CA CYS A 340 6.09 -13.89 -19.40
C CYS A 340 5.21 -12.73 -18.98
N GLU A 341 5.30 -11.60 -19.68
CA GLU A 341 4.50 -10.40 -19.42
C GLU A 341 2.98 -10.68 -19.37
N ARG A 342 2.49 -11.67 -20.12
CA ARG A 342 1.08 -12.11 -20.10
C ARG A 342 0.73 -13.09 -18.97
N GLY A 343 1.68 -13.38 -18.07
CA GLY A 343 1.48 -14.25 -16.91
C GLY A 343 1.54 -15.76 -17.20
N HIS A 344 1.85 -16.18 -18.43
CA HIS A 344 2.02 -17.61 -18.74
C HIS A 344 3.30 -18.16 -18.11
N LEU A 345 3.20 -19.38 -17.56
CA LEU A 345 4.36 -20.13 -17.09
C LEU A 345 5.31 -20.40 -18.26
N VAL A 346 6.57 -19.98 -18.09
CA VAL A 346 7.67 -20.27 -19.01
C VAL A 346 8.40 -21.51 -18.52
N MET A 347 8.86 -21.49 -17.28
CA MET A 347 9.52 -22.61 -16.60
C MET A 347 9.50 -22.41 -15.09
N LYS A 348 9.76 -23.49 -14.33
CA LYS A 348 9.99 -23.39 -12.89
C LYS A 348 11.38 -22.83 -12.65
N ASP A 349 11.53 -21.98 -11.63
CA ASP A 349 12.84 -21.48 -11.21
C ASP A 349 13.52 -22.52 -10.31
N GLU A 350 14.81 -22.72 -10.51
CA GLU A 350 15.63 -23.48 -9.58
C GLU A 350 16.04 -22.55 -8.43
N GLU A 351 16.04 -23.08 -7.20
CA GLU A 351 16.27 -22.28 -6.00
C GLU A 351 17.62 -21.55 -6.08
N VAL A 352 18.66 -22.26 -6.52
CA VAL A 352 20.00 -21.73 -6.80
C VAL A 352 20.34 -22.01 -8.26
N GLN A 353 20.52 -20.95 -9.05
CA GLN A 353 20.87 -21.05 -10.47
C GLN A 353 22.14 -20.26 -10.77
N ALA A 354 22.99 -20.78 -11.64
CA ALA A 354 24.12 -20.04 -12.18
C ALA A 354 23.63 -18.88 -13.07
N VAL A 355 24.47 -17.83 -13.23
CA VAL A 355 24.13 -16.64 -14.04
C VAL A 355 23.71 -17.01 -15.46
N ARG A 356 24.35 -18.02 -16.08
CA ARG A 356 24.01 -18.51 -17.42
C ARG A 356 22.64 -19.18 -17.50
N ALA A 357 22.25 -19.92 -16.47
CA ALA A 357 20.91 -20.53 -16.40
C ALA A 357 19.83 -19.46 -16.16
N PHE A 358 20.15 -18.45 -15.34
CA PHE A 358 19.30 -17.29 -15.13
C PHE A 358 19.08 -16.49 -16.42
N SER A 359 20.14 -16.17 -17.15
CA SER A 359 20.03 -15.43 -18.42
C SER A 359 19.22 -16.19 -19.46
N SER A 360 19.42 -17.51 -19.55
CA SER A 360 18.65 -18.39 -20.43
C SER A 360 17.17 -18.37 -20.07
N SER A 361 16.84 -18.44 -18.77
CA SER A 361 15.46 -18.43 -18.27
C SER A 361 14.78 -17.06 -18.48
N LEU A 362 15.53 -15.97 -18.27
CA LEU A 362 15.07 -14.59 -18.43
C LEU A 362 14.55 -14.29 -19.85
N TYR A 363 15.15 -14.92 -20.86
CA TYR A 363 14.82 -14.70 -22.28
C TYR A 363 14.18 -15.91 -22.99
N ALA A 364 13.91 -16.99 -22.27
CA ALA A 364 13.35 -18.22 -22.84
C ALA A 364 12.07 -17.98 -23.66
N LYS A 365 11.84 -18.71 -24.74
CA LYS A 365 10.62 -18.50 -25.55
C LYS A 365 9.39 -19.05 -24.80
N CYS A 366 8.43 -18.19 -24.44
CA CYS A 366 7.14 -18.63 -23.88
C CYS A 366 6.35 -19.45 -24.92
N ARG A 367 6.21 -20.75 -24.67
CA ARG A 367 5.53 -21.71 -25.57
C ARG A 367 4.07 -21.35 -25.83
N THR A 368 3.35 -20.90 -24.79
CA THR A 368 1.95 -20.47 -24.91
C THR A 368 1.80 -19.25 -25.81
N CYS A 369 2.66 -18.25 -25.66
CA CYS A 369 2.66 -17.07 -26.53
C CYS A 369 3.01 -17.46 -27.98
N LYS A 370 3.99 -18.34 -28.19
CA LYS A 370 4.35 -18.84 -29.53
C LYS A 370 3.16 -19.56 -30.20
N ARG A 371 2.44 -20.40 -29.45
CA ARG A 371 1.24 -21.12 -29.93
C ARG A 371 0.11 -20.16 -30.31
N LEU A 372 -0.20 -19.18 -29.45
CA LEU A 372 -1.22 -18.16 -29.72
C LEU A 372 -0.86 -17.30 -30.94
N HIS A 373 0.42 -16.99 -31.13
CA HIS A 373 0.88 -16.26 -32.30
C HIS A 373 0.68 -17.08 -33.59
N ARG A 374 1.04 -18.37 -33.60
CA ARG A 374 0.81 -19.27 -34.75
C ARG A 374 -0.68 -19.37 -35.12
N LEU A 375 -1.56 -19.49 -34.13
CA LEU A 375 -3.01 -19.54 -34.35
C LEU A 375 -3.55 -18.23 -34.96
N ARG A 376 -3.00 -17.08 -34.56
CA ARG A 376 -3.39 -15.77 -35.13
C ARG A 376 -2.84 -15.52 -36.52
N SER A 377 -1.70 -16.11 -36.87
CA SER A 377 -1.01 -15.88 -38.15
C SER A 377 -1.54 -16.76 -39.30
N GLY A 378 -2.71 -17.39 -39.13
CA GLY A 378 -3.38 -18.09 -40.22
C GLY A 378 -2.73 -19.41 -40.67
N GLY A 379 -1.88 -20.03 -39.86
CA GLY A 379 -1.41 -21.39 -40.12
C GLY A 379 -0.53 -21.57 -41.36
N VAL A 380 0.05 -20.51 -41.94
CA VAL A 380 1.14 -20.66 -42.89
C VAL A 380 2.37 -21.13 -42.11
N VAL A 381 2.49 -22.45 -41.97
CA VAL A 381 3.62 -23.12 -41.35
C VAL A 381 4.80 -22.96 -42.29
N HIS A 382 5.57 -21.88 -42.16
CA HIS A 382 6.96 -21.94 -42.54
C HIS A 382 7.65 -22.88 -41.55
N ASN A 383 8.05 -24.06 -42.04
CA ASN A 383 8.89 -25.02 -41.35
C ASN A 383 10.30 -24.42 -41.16
N ASP A 384 10.41 -23.37 -40.35
CA ASP A 384 11.69 -22.93 -39.79
C ASP A 384 11.99 -23.78 -38.54
N ASP A 385 12.05 -25.10 -38.74
CA ASP A 385 12.51 -26.08 -37.75
C ASP A 385 14.03 -26.27 -37.83
N SER A 386 14.75 -25.33 -38.43
CA SER A 386 16.18 -25.16 -38.14
C SER A 386 16.32 -24.52 -36.75
N ASP A 387 15.98 -25.30 -35.71
CA ASP A 387 16.58 -25.18 -34.38
C ASP A 387 18.07 -25.56 -34.55
N THR A 388 18.84 -24.74 -35.26
CA THR A 388 20.27 -24.62 -34.98
C THR A 388 20.32 -23.99 -33.59
N SER A 389 20.53 -24.86 -32.61
CA SER A 389 21.09 -24.57 -31.30
C SER A 389 22.40 -23.78 -31.47
N GLY A 390 22.27 -22.50 -31.78
CA GLY A 390 23.35 -21.55 -31.82
C GLY A 390 23.61 -21.11 -30.38
N ASP A 391 24.67 -21.66 -29.82
CA ASP A 391 25.45 -21.17 -28.68
C ASP A 391 26.01 -19.73 -28.89
N GLU A 392 25.31 -18.88 -29.63
CA GLU A 392 25.79 -17.58 -30.14
C GLU A 392 25.55 -16.42 -29.15
N TRP A 393 25.51 -16.74 -27.86
CA TRP A 393 25.55 -15.79 -26.74
C TRP A 393 26.42 -16.31 -25.59
N SER A 394 27.46 -17.10 -25.93
CA SER A 394 28.49 -17.57 -24.98
C SER A 394 29.66 -16.59 -24.91
#